data_AF-A0AB33BGC2-F1
#
_entry.id   AF-A0AB33BGC2-F1
#
_cell.length_a   1.000
_cell.length_b   1.000
_cell.length_c   1.000
_cell.angle_alpha   90.00
_cell.angle_beta   90.00
_cell.angle_gamma   90.00
#
_symmetry.space_group_name_H-M   'P 1'
#
loop_
_entity.id
_entity.type
_entity.pdbx_description
1 polymer ?
#
loop_
_entity_poly.entity_id
_entity_poly.type
_entity_poly.pdbx_seq_one_letter_code
_entity_poly.pdbx_strand_id
1 'polypeptide(L)'
;MAKTVRTCRQLLKVEPALWLFVTVEGLEPTNNAAERAIRPAVLWRRTSFGSQSEAGSVFVARMLTVVTSLRSQNRNVLEFMTEAIRASRKGSTSPSLLPQESPPTESMPLAA
;
A
#
# COMPACT_ATOMS: atom_id res chain seq x y z
N MET A 1 -18.31 32.75 0.56
CA MET A 1 -17.10 33.05 1.37
C MET A 1 -16.76 31.98 2.41
N ALA A 2 -17.71 31.43 3.19
CA ALA A 2 -17.41 30.45 4.24
C ALA A 2 -16.76 29.11 3.77
N LYS A 3 -17.09 28.62 2.57
CA LYS A 3 -16.51 27.37 2.02
C LYS A 3 -15.00 27.51 1.76
N THR A 4 -14.56 28.62 1.17
CA THR A 4 -13.15 28.91 0.89
C THR A 4 -12.33 28.95 2.18
N VAL A 5 -12.84 29.61 3.21
CA VAL A 5 -12.17 29.71 4.52
C VAL A 5 -11.92 28.32 5.13
N ARG A 6 -12.90 27.40 5.03
CA ARG A 6 -12.75 26.03 5.54
C ARG A 6 -11.68 25.25 4.77
N THR A 7 -11.70 25.32 3.44
CA THR A 7 -10.70 24.64 2.60
C THR A 7 -9.30 25.16 2.86
N CYS A 8 -9.10 26.49 2.94
CA CYS A 8 -7.81 27.08 3.28
C CYS A 8 -7.29 26.58 4.64
N ARG A 9 -8.15 26.52 5.67
CA ARG A 9 -7.77 25.96 6.99
C ARG A 9 -7.39 24.48 6.92
N GLN A 10 -8.00 23.70 6.02
CA GLN A 10 -7.62 22.29 5.83
C GLN A 10 -6.28 22.16 5.09
N LEU A 11 -6.06 22.97 4.06
CA LEU A 11 -4.79 23.00 3.33
C LEU A 11 -3.63 23.39 4.24
N LEU A 12 -3.79 24.42 5.07
CA LEU A 12 -2.77 24.85 6.02
C LEU A 12 -2.38 23.76 7.04
N LYS A 13 -3.26 22.80 7.33
CA LYS A 13 -2.93 21.66 8.22
C LYS A 13 -2.03 20.62 7.56
N VAL A 14 -2.07 20.50 6.23
CA VAL A 14 -1.31 19.51 5.46
C VAL A 14 -0.22 20.15 4.62
N GLU A 15 -0.02 21.46 4.74
CA GLU A 15 0.92 22.25 3.94
C GLU A 15 2.35 21.67 3.92
N PRO A 16 2.93 21.18 5.04
CA PRO A 16 4.25 20.56 5.00
C PRO A 16 4.33 19.32 4.11
N ALA A 17 3.24 18.54 4.03
CA ALA A 17 3.18 17.34 3.19
C ALA A 17 3.03 17.68 1.70
N LEU A 18 2.49 18.86 1.36
CA LEU A 18 2.35 19.31 -0.04
C LEU A 18 3.70 19.61 -0.68
N TRP A 19 4.70 20.00 0.11
CA TRP A 19 6.01 20.45 -0.37
C TRP A 19 7.17 19.52 0.01
N LEU A 20 6.88 18.34 0.57
CA LEU A 20 7.91 17.43 1.07
C LEU A 20 8.91 17.00 -0.01
N PHE A 21 8.49 16.94 -1.28
CA PHE A 21 9.36 16.63 -2.41
C PHE A 21 10.47 17.67 -2.66
N VAL A 22 10.33 18.88 -2.13
CA VAL A 22 11.35 19.94 -2.23
C VAL A 22 12.52 19.67 -1.28
N THR A 23 12.25 19.03 -0.14
CA THR A 23 13.24 18.82 0.93
C THR A 23 13.75 17.39 1.02
N VAL A 24 13.02 16.42 0.47
CA VAL A 24 13.37 15.00 0.51
C VAL A 24 13.65 14.49 -0.90
N GLU A 25 14.90 14.10 -1.15
CA GLU A 25 15.35 13.52 -2.40
C GLU A 25 14.63 12.19 -2.70
N GLY A 26 14.29 11.97 -3.97
CA GLY A 26 13.62 10.74 -4.43
C GLY A 26 12.10 10.71 -4.21
N LEU A 27 11.49 11.75 -3.64
CA LEU A 27 10.04 11.89 -3.59
C LEU A 27 9.50 12.54 -4.87
N GLU A 28 8.48 11.91 -5.44
CA GLU A 28 7.73 12.47 -6.56
C GLU A 28 6.87 13.66 -6.11
N PRO A 29 6.75 14.73 -6.92
CA PRO A 29 5.87 15.87 -6.63
C PRO A 29 4.38 15.57 -6.85
N THR A 30 3.99 14.29 -6.84
CA THR A 30 2.64 13.83 -7.16
C THR A 30 2.13 12.77 -6.19
N ASN A 31 0.81 12.72 -5.98
CA ASN A 31 0.16 11.73 -5.13
C ASN A 31 -0.16 10.40 -5.87
N ASN A 32 0.35 10.23 -7.10
CA ASN A 32 -0.02 9.11 -7.98
C ASN A 32 0.21 7.74 -7.34
N ALA A 33 1.28 7.59 -6.55
CA ALA A 33 1.57 6.33 -5.86
C ALA A 33 0.47 5.95 -4.87
N ALA A 34 0.06 6.88 -4.00
CA ALA A 34 -0.99 6.61 -3.01
C ALA A 34 -2.36 6.43 -3.68
N GLU A 35 -2.67 7.24 -4.70
CA GLU A 35 -3.92 7.11 -5.46
C GLU A 35 -4.02 5.75 -6.16
N ARG A 36 -2.93 5.28 -6.81
CA ARG A 36 -2.89 3.94 -7.41
C ARG A 36 -3.03 2.85 -6.35
N ALA A 37 -2.43 3.01 -5.17
CA ALA A 37 -2.52 2.05 -4.09
C ALA A 37 -3.94 1.91 -3.51
N ILE A 38 -4.68 3.03 -3.37
CA ILE A 38 -6.04 3.01 -2.80
C ILE A 38 -7.13 2.68 -3.83
N ARG A 39 -6.89 2.93 -5.13
CA ARG A 39 -7.88 2.77 -6.20
C ARG A 39 -8.55 1.39 -6.23
N PRO A 40 -7.86 0.24 -6.04
CA PRO A 40 -8.50 -1.08 -5.97
C PRO A 40 -9.58 -1.15 -4.88
N ALA A 41 -9.31 -0.60 -3.70
CA ALA A 41 -10.26 -0.59 -2.58
C ALA A 41 -11.50 0.25 -2.90
N VAL A 42 -11.31 1.43 -3.51
CA VAL A 42 -12.40 2.33 -3.92
C VAL A 42 -13.28 1.68 -4.98
N LEU A 43 -12.65 1.08 -6.01
CA LEU A 43 -13.38 0.39 -7.07
C LEU A 43 -14.18 -0.79 -6.52
N TRP A 44 -13.55 -1.63 -5.69
CA TRP A 44 -14.23 -2.76 -5.04
C TRP A 44 -15.43 -2.29 -4.22
N ARG A 45 -15.28 -1.28 -3.37
CA ARG A 45 -16.38 -0.78 -2.53
C ARG A 45 -17.54 -0.29 -3.38
N ARG A 46 -17.24 0.38 -4.50
CA ARG A 46 -18.25 0.86 -5.43
C ARG A 46 -18.99 -0.26 -6.14
N THR A 47 -18.29 -1.30 -6.61
CA THR A 47 -18.90 -2.39 -7.38
C THR A 47 -19.58 -3.45 -6.51
N SER A 48 -19.09 -3.65 -5.30
CA SER A 48 -19.55 -4.71 -4.39
C SER A 48 -20.41 -4.19 -3.24
N PHE A 49 -20.72 -2.88 -3.21
CA PHE A 49 -21.47 -2.20 -2.15
C PHE A 49 -20.86 -2.30 -0.74
N GLY A 50 -19.59 -2.71 -0.64
CA GLY A 50 -18.87 -2.86 0.62
C GLY A 50 -19.22 -4.13 1.40
N SER A 51 -18.89 -4.14 2.69
CA SER A 51 -19.23 -5.23 3.62
C SER A 51 -20.40 -4.80 4.51
N GLN A 52 -21.31 -5.75 4.80
CA GLN A 52 -22.43 -5.57 5.72
C GLN A 52 -22.16 -6.16 7.12
N SER A 53 -20.96 -6.69 7.35
CA SER A 53 -20.56 -7.23 8.64
C SER A 53 -19.15 -6.79 9.02
N GLU A 54 -18.88 -6.75 10.32
CA GLU A 54 -17.55 -6.43 10.84
C GLU A 54 -16.51 -7.46 10.36
N ALA A 55 -16.86 -8.76 10.43
CA ALA A 55 -16.01 -9.83 9.94
C ALA A 55 -15.64 -9.67 8.45
N GLY A 56 -16.61 -9.27 7.62
CA GLY A 56 -16.35 -9.00 6.20
C GLY A 56 -15.48 -7.77 5.98
N SER A 57 -15.65 -6.71 6.79
CA SER A 57 -14.81 -5.50 6.73
C SER A 57 -13.36 -5.82 7.07
N VAL A 58 -13.14 -6.60 8.14
CA VAL A 58 -11.81 -7.08 8.54
C VAL A 58 -11.19 -7.96 7.46
N PHE A 59 -11.96 -8.88 6.88
CA PHE A 59 -11.49 -9.74 5.79
C PHE A 59 -11.00 -8.91 4.59
N VAL A 60 -11.81 -7.95 4.13
CA VAL A 60 -11.46 -7.10 2.99
C VAL A 60 -10.24 -6.24 3.30
N ALA A 61 -10.18 -5.64 4.49
CA ALA A 61 -9.02 -4.86 4.92
C ALA A 61 -7.71 -5.69 4.87
N ARG A 62 -7.75 -6.93 5.37
CA ARG A 62 -6.62 -7.86 5.32
C ARG A 62 -6.25 -8.24 3.90
N MET A 63 -7.22 -8.58 3.05
CA MET A 63 -6.97 -8.96 1.66
C MET A 63 -6.38 -7.80 0.84
N LEU A 64 -6.90 -6.59 0.99
CA LEU A 64 -6.34 -5.40 0.34
C LEU A 64 -4.91 -5.14 0.80
N THR A 65 -4.63 -5.30 2.10
CA THR A 65 -3.27 -5.15 2.64
C THR A 65 -2.31 -6.16 2.00
N VAL A 66 -2.69 -7.44 1.94
CA VAL A 66 -1.87 -8.51 1.34
C VAL A 66 -1.64 -8.25 -0.14
N VAL A 67 -2.70 -7.99 -0.91
CA VAL A 67 -2.60 -7.79 -2.36
C VAL A 67 -1.76 -6.56 -2.70
N THR A 68 -2.00 -5.43 -2.03
CA THR A 68 -1.27 -4.19 -2.31
C THR A 68 0.20 -4.32 -1.93
N SER A 69 0.52 -4.95 -0.79
CA SER A 69 1.91 -5.14 -0.35
C SER A 69 2.67 -6.11 -1.26
N LEU A 70 2.07 -7.24 -1.65
CA LEU A 70 2.76 -8.20 -2.52
C LEU A 70 2.97 -7.63 -3.93
N ARG A 71 2.01 -6.86 -4.44
CA ARG A 71 2.18 -6.18 -5.74
C ARG A 71 3.27 -5.12 -5.71
N SER A 72 3.36 -4.32 -4.64
CA SER A 72 4.46 -3.34 -4.53
C SER A 72 5.83 -4.01 -4.38
N GLN A 73 5.87 -5.22 -3.82
CA GLN A 73 7.07 -6.06 -3.70
C GLN A 73 7.36 -6.91 -4.94
N ASN A 74 6.56 -6.82 -6.03
CA ASN A 74 6.66 -7.71 -7.20
C ASN A 74 6.58 -9.21 -6.88
N ARG A 75 5.81 -9.60 -5.86
CA ARG A 75 5.61 -10.99 -5.41
C ARG A 75 4.28 -11.56 -5.89
N ASN A 76 4.24 -12.87 -6.15
CA ASN A 76 3.02 -13.55 -6.59
C ASN A 76 2.00 -13.68 -5.44
N VAL A 77 0.81 -13.10 -5.64
CA VAL A 77 -0.26 -13.09 -4.63
C VAL A 77 -0.83 -14.49 -4.39
N LEU A 78 -1.06 -15.26 -5.45
CA LEU A 78 -1.70 -16.57 -5.36
C LEU A 78 -0.78 -17.57 -4.65
N GLU A 79 0.51 -17.53 -4.97
CA GLU A 79 1.54 -18.35 -4.34
C GLU A 79 1.60 -18.08 -2.83
N PHE A 80 1.74 -16.81 -2.43
CA PHE A 80 1.76 -16.41 -1.03
C PHE A 80 0.50 -16.87 -0.27
N MET A 81 -0.69 -16.66 -0.85
CA MET A 81 -1.95 -17.08 -0.22
C MET A 81 -2.03 -18.59 -0.06
N THR A 82 -1.55 -19.34 -1.07
CA THR A 82 -1.50 -20.79 -1.03
C THR A 82 -0.58 -21.28 0.09
N GLU A 83 0.60 -20.69 0.22
CA GLU A 83 1.54 -20.96 1.30
C GLU A 83 0.97 -20.62 2.67
N ALA A 84 0.33 -19.46 2.82
CA ALA A 84 -0.29 -19.04 4.08
C ALA A 84 -1.39 -20.01 4.54
N ILE A 85 -2.25 -20.46 3.61
CA ILE A 85 -3.30 -21.44 3.92
C ILE A 85 -2.70 -22.80 4.25
N ARG A 86 -1.68 -23.26 3.50
CA ARG A 86 -0.97 -24.52 3.80
C ARG A 86 -0.32 -24.47 5.17
N ALA A 87 0.35 -23.37 5.51
CA ALA A 87 1.02 -23.19 6.79
C ALA A 87 0.03 -23.19 7.96
N SER A 88 -1.08 -22.47 7.81
CA SER A 88 -2.17 -22.44 8.79
C SER A 88 -2.77 -23.82 9.04
N ARG A 89 -3.03 -24.61 7.99
CA ARG A 89 -3.58 -25.97 8.12
C ARG A 89 -2.61 -26.95 8.78
N LYS A 90 -1.30 -26.76 8.59
CA LYS A 90 -0.25 -27.62 9.15
C LYS A 90 0.21 -27.18 10.54
N GLY A 91 -0.25 -26.03 11.04
CA GLY A 91 0.25 -25.43 12.29
C GLY A 91 1.70 -24.97 12.23
N SER A 92 2.23 -24.72 11.02
CA SER A 92 3.61 -24.27 10.79
C SER A 92 3.69 -22.74 10.62
N THR A 93 4.90 -22.20 10.54
CA THR A 93 5.15 -20.75 10.37
C THR A 93 4.59 -20.22 9.05
N SER A 94 3.76 -19.16 9.13
CA SER A 94 3.21 -18.47 7.96
C SER A 94 4.27 -17.68 7.19
N PRO A 95 4.15 -17.55 5.86
CA PRO A 95 5.06 -16.73 5.07
C PRO A 95 4.95 -15.25 5.48
N SER A 96 6.09 -14.55 5.48
CA SER A 96 6.13 -13.13 5.86
C SER A 96 5.62 -12.22 4.73
N LEU A 97 4.77 -11.26 5.11
CA LEU A 97 4.34 -10.19 4.23
C LEU A 97 5.37 -9.05 4.14
N LEU A 98 6.26 -8.94 5.14
CA LEU A 98 7.34 -7.96 5.11
C LEU A 98 8.40 -8.39 4.09
N PRO A 99 9.00 -7.44 3.35
CA PRO A 99 10.13 -7.73 2.48
C PRO A 99 11.21 -8.47 3.26
N GLN A 100 11.76 -9.54 2.70
CA GLN A 100 12.98 -10.14 3.22
C GLN A 100 14.13 -9.33 2.63
N GLU A 101 15.05 -8.84 3.46
CA GLU A 101 16.21 -8.08 3.02
C GLU A 101 16.94 -8.88 1.93
N SER A 102 17.00 -8.33 0.72
CA SER A 102 17.96 -8.78 -0.28
C SER A 102 19.31 -8.22 0.15
N PRO A 103 20.42 -8.98 0.16
CA PRO A 103 21.73 -8.39 0.35
C PRO A 103 21.93 -7.30 -0.72
N PRO A 104 22.63 -6.19 -0.41
CA PRO A 104 22.83 -5.12 -1.36
C PRO A 104 23.48 -5.69 -2.62
N THR A 105 22.81 -5.52 -3.76
CA THR A 105 23.41 -5.74 -5.08
C THR A 105 24.68 -4.91 -5.12
N GLU A 106 25.84 -5.56 -5.10
CA GLU A 106 27.13 -4.90 -5.29
C GLU A 106 27.04 -4.00 -6.53
N SER A 107 27.25 -2.71 -6.30
CA SER A 107 27.43 -1.72 -7.36
C SER A 107 28.56 -2.20 -8.27
N MET A 108 28.23 -2.61 -9.49
CA MET A 108 29.24 -2.81 -10.52
C MET A 108 29.99 -1.49 -10.73
N PRO A 109 31.33 -1.45 -10.64
CA PRO A 109 32.07 -0.24 -10.94
C PRO A 109 31.91 0.05 -12.44
N LEU A 110 31.62 1.32 -12.75
CA LEU A 110 31.68 1.86 -14.09
C LEU A 110 33.09 1.63 -14.64
N ALA A 111 33.24 0.66 -15.53
CA ALA A 111 34.47 0.43 -16.27
C ALA A 111 34.47 1.35 -17.51
N ALA A 112 35.59 2.07 -17.65
CA ALA A 112 36.04 2.95 -18.74
C ALA A 112 35.43 4.36 -18.79
#